data_AF-I8I8W4-F1
#
_entry.id   AF-I8I8W4-F1
#
_cell.length_a   1.000
_cell.length_b   1.000
_cell.length_c   1.000
_cell.angle_alpha   90.00
_cell.angle_beta   90.00
_cell.angle_gamma   90.00
#
_symmetry.space_group_name_H-M   'P 1'
#
loop_
_entity.id
_entity.type
_entity.pdbx_description
1 polymer ?
#
loop_
_entity_poly.entity_id
_entity_poly.type
_entity_poly.pdbx_seq_one_letter_code
_entity_poly.pdbx_strand_id
1 'polypeptide(L)'
;MQYAKPRMNYYRSNTDFEMPTEYIDLIEKYLRIVPHITHCEPDTADLLQPTLWHSDLHFNNIYVDLDTETITDIIDWQNITVAPLLLQAKIPRMARHISPLPLGWVMPEKPEGYETFSQKDKLRADKLYESALCQKYYEVCTAKMNPRHYAAIIHNDTWKSPLILPLKSISGAWSSREVFRSRSSLTEVVDHWAEMQPAADCLI
;
A
#
# COMPACT_ATOMS: atom_id res chain seq x y z
N MET A 1 17.60 14.20 -23.37
CA MET A 1 16.83 14.33 -22.11
C MET A 1 15.61 15.25 -22.23
N GLN A 2 14.95 15.35 -23.41
CA GLN A 2 13.93 16.37 -23.67
C GLN A 2 12.48 15.93 -23.39
N TYR A 3 12.27 14.68 -22.94
CA TYR A 3 10.93 14.08 -22.79
C TYR A 3 10.64 13.50 -21.40
N ALA A 4 11.62 13.50 -20.48
CA ALA A 4 11.39 13.02 -19.12
C ALA A 4 10.76 14.13 -18.29
N LYS A 5 9.44 14.05 -18.03
CA LYS A 5 8.80 14.87 -17.00
C LYS A 5 9.15 14.27 -15.63
N PRO A 6 9.73 15.04 -14.69
CA PRO A 6 9.94 14.56 -13.32
C PRO A 6 8.62 14.08 -12.73
N ARG A 7 8.61 12.93 -12.03
CA ARG A 7 7.48 12.58 -11.19
C ARG A 7 7.36 13.66 -10.11
N MET A 8 6.33 14.49 -10.23
CA MET A 8 6.09 15.58 -9.29
C MET A 8 5.54 14.99 -8.00
N ASN A 9 6.27 15.13 -6.89
CA ASN A 9 5.78 14.77 -5.57
C ASN A 9 4.95 15.95 -5.05
N TYR A 10 3.63 15.89 -5.23
CA TYR A 10 2.69 16.96 -4.84
C TYR A 10 2.66 17.25 -3.33
N TYR A 11 3.28 16.37 -2.52
CA TYR A 11 3.39 16.53 -1.08
C TYR A 11 4.69 17.21 -0.63
N ARG A 12 5.52 17.65 -1.59
CA ARG A 12 6.73 18.42 -1.32
C ARG A 12 6.46 19.89 -1.65
N SER A 13 6.88 20.78 -0.74
CA SER A 13 6.98 22.20 -1.08
C SER A 13 7.95 22.36 -2.25
N ASN A 14 7.52 23.03 -3.32
CA ASN A 14 8.41 23.38 -4.43
C ASN A 14 9.33 24.57 -4.06
N THR A 15 9.12 25.18 -2.90
CA THR A 15 9.84 26.36 -2.42
C THR A 15 10.77 26.06 -1.25
N ASP A 16 10.44 25.07 -0.40
CA ASP A 16 11.20 24.77 0.81
C ASP A 16 11.94 23.43 0.70
N PHE A 17 13.23 23.44 1.02
CA PHE A 17 14.06 22.25 1.04
C PHE A 17 13.85 21.48 2.36
N GLU A 18 13.62 20.17 2.28
CA GLU A 18 13.70 19.28 3.44
C GLU A 18 15.13 19.27 3.96
N MET A 19 15.31 19.59 5.24
CA MET A 19 16.62 19.70 5.85
C MET A 19 17.02 18.36 6.50
N PRO A 20 18.30 17.95 6.47
CA PRO A 20 18.74 16.71 7.11
C PRO A 20 18.37 16.63 8.60
N THR A 21 18.35 17.78 9.27
CA THR A 21 17.95 17.90 10.69
C THR A 21 16.50 17.51 10.92
N GLU A 22 15.59 17.80 9.99
CA GLU A 22 14.18 17.39 10.11
C GLU A 22 14.04 15.87 9.99
N TYR A 23 14.83 15.23 9.12
CA TYR A 23 14.82 13.78 9.00
C TYR A 23 15.43 13.09 10.22
N ILE A 24 16.50 13.66 10.80
CA ILE A 24 17.08 13.17 12.06
C ILE A 24 16.05 13.25 13.19
N ASP A 25 15.35 14.38 13.35
CA ASP A 25 14.28 14.54 14.35
C ASP A 25 13.16 13.50 14.17
N LEU A 26 12.78 13.20 12.92
CA LEU A 26 11.81 12.15 12.63
C LEU A 26 12.31 10.74 13.00
N ILE A 27 13.59 10.45 12.78
CA ILE A 27 14.19 9.17 13.21
C ILE A 27 14.19 9.09 14.74
N GLU A 28 14.58 10.14 15.45
CA GLU A 28 14.59 10.16 16.91
C GLU A 28 13.19 9.94 17.49
N LYS A 29 12.17 10.60 16.91
CA LYS A 29 10.76 10.37 17.25
C LYS A 29 10.34 8.93 16.98
N TYR A 30 10.62 8.42 15.79
CA TYR A 30 10.33 7.03 15.43
C TYR A 30 10.95 6.06 16.45
N LEU A 31 12.23 6.22 16.82
CA LEU A 31 12.92 5.34 17.76
C LEU A 31 12.25 5.32 19.15
N ARG A 32 11.61 6.40 19.59
CA ARG A 32 10.86 6.43 20.87
C ARG A 32 9.60 5.57 20.83
N ILE A 33 8.92 5.50 19.68
CA ILE A 33 7.66 4.76 19.56
C ILE A 33 7.83 3.33 19.03
N VAL A 34 8.96 2.99 18.40
CA VAL A 34 9.25 1.66 17.84
C VAL A 34 8.88 0.51 18.78
N PRO A 35 9.24 0.52 20.07
CA PRO A 35 8.90 -0.57 20.97
C PRO A 35 7.39 -0.83 21.02
N HIS A 36 6.57 0.22 20.96
CA HIS A 36 5.11 0.16 21.09
C HIS A 36 4.41 -0.27 19.80
N ILE A 37 4.99 0.05 18.64
CA ILE A 37 4.37 -0.20 17.33
C ILE A 37 4.87 -1.47 16.64
N THR A 38 5.79 -2.21 17.26
CA THR A 38 6.38 -3.44 16.68
C THR A 38 6.06 -4.70 17.47
N HIS A 39 5.26 -4.59 18.54
CA HIS A 39 4.76 -5.73 19.29
C HIS A 39 4.06 -6.72 18.35
N CYS A 40 4.50 -7.97 18.39
CA CYS A 40 3.94 -9.04 17.58
C CYS A 40 2.92 -9.79 18.42
N GLU A 41 1.65 -9.67 18.06
CA GLU A 41 0.60 -10.47 18.67
C GLU A 41 0.62 -11.92 18.10
N PRO A 42 0.25 -12.95 18.88
CA PRO A 42 0.31 -14.34 18.44
C PRO A 42 -0.44 -14.63 17.13
N ASP A 43 -1.55 -13.93 16.90
CA ASP A 43 -2.37 -13.96 15.70
C ASP A 43 -1.68 -13.39 14.45
N THR A 44 -0.59 -12.62 14.62
CA THR A 44 0.22 -12.09 13.51
C THR A 44 1.45 -12.94 13.17
N ALA A 45 1.78 -13.94 14.00
CA ALA A 45 3.01 -14.72 13.85
C ALA A 45 3.15 -15.44 12.50
N ASP A 46 2.03 -15.95 11.95
CA ASP A 46 2.02 -16.56 10.62
C ASP A 46 2.22 -15.54 9.49
N LEU A 47 1.77 -14.31 9.68
CA LEU A 47 1.92 -13.21 8.71
C LEU A 47 3.36 -12.67 8.70
N LEU A 48 4.15 -12.95 9.73
CA LEU A 48 5.54 -12.52 9.85
C LEU A 48 6.54 -13.50 9.23
N GLN A 49 6.09 -14.65 8.74
CA GLN A 49 6.99 -15.64 8.14
C GLN A 49 7.69 -15.08 6.88
N PRO A 50 9.00 -15.36 6.70
CA PRO A 50 9.72 -15.01 5.49
C PRO A 50 9.03 -15.59 4.26
N THR A 51 8.61 -14.72 3.35
CA THR A 51 7.82 -15.07 2.17
C THR A 51 8.47 -14.44 0.95
N LEU A 52 8.67 -15.23 -0.10
CA LEU A 52 9.11 -14.75 -1.41
C LEU A 52 7.90 -14.11 -2.11
N TRP A 53 7.98 -12.81 -2.47
CA TRP A 53 6.82 -12.09 -3.03
C TRP A 53 7.17 -11.23 -4.24
N HIS A 54 6.45 -11.42 -5.37
CA HIS A 54 6.66 -10.62 -6.58
C HIS A 54 6.11 -9.20 -6.45
N SER A 55 6.97 -8.23 -6.11
CA SER A 55 6.54 -6.87 -5.75
C SER A 55 6.04 -6.01 -6.91
N ASP A 56 6.39 -6.32 -8.17
CA ASP A 56 5.97 -5.57 -9.36
C ASP A 56 5.18 -6.42 -10.36
N LEU A 57 4.16 -7.14 -9.85
CA LEU A 57 3.31 -7.96 -10.70
C LEU A 57 2.31 -7.09 -11.48
N HIS A 58 2.60 -6.89 -12.77
CA HIS A 58 1.76 -6.19 -13.75
C HIS A 58 1.69 -6.99 -15.06
N PHE A 59 0.75 -6.67 -15.95
CA PHE A 59 0.50 -7.45 -17.18
C PHE A 59 1.72 -7.68 -18.07
N ASN A 60 2.66 -6.73 -18.17
CA ASN A 60 3.88 -6.94 -18.98
C ASN A 60 4.86 -7.98 -18.38
N ASN A 61 4.64 -8.41 -17.14
CA ASN A 61 5.45 -9.41 -16.44
C ASN A 61 4.74 -10.79 -16.38
N ILE A 62 3.63 -10.95 -17.10
CA ILE A 62 2.83 -12.18 -17.15
C ILE A 62 2.65 -12.59 -18.61
N TYR A 63 3.03 -13.82 -18.93
CA TYR A 63 2.76 -14.44 -20.21
C TYR A 63 1.55 -15.35 -20.11
N VAL A 64 0.72 -15.29 -21.14
CA VAL A 64 -0.53 -16.06 -21.24
C VAL A 64 -0.52 -16.75 -22.60
N ASP A 65 -0.85 -18.03 -22.61
CA ASP A 65 -1.10 -18.77 -23.83
C ASP A 65 -2.42 -18.31 -24.44
N LEU A 66 -2.41 -17.96 -25.73
CA LEU A 66 -3.58 -17.38 -26.40
C LEU A 66 -4.65 -18.42 -26.75
N ASP A 67 -4.29 -19.70 -26.80
CA ASP A 67 -5.20 -20.79 -27.16
C ASP A 67 -5.91 -21.35 -25.91
N THR A 68 -5.19 -21.46 -24.78
CA THR A 68 -5.72 -22.01 -23.52
C THR A 68 -6.13 -20.96 -22.49
N GLU A 69 -5.75 -19.69 -22.71
CA GLU A 69 -5.95 -18.57 -21.77
C GLU A 69 -5.31 -18.80 -20.39
N THR A 70 -4.29 -19.67 -20.31
CA THR A 70 -3.57 -19.96 -19.06
C THR A 70 -2.28 -19.17 -18.94
N ILE A 71 -1.94 -18.75 -17.71
CA ILE A 71 -0.64 -18.15 -17.41
C ILE A 71 0.46 -19.20 -17.62
N THR A 72 1.44 -18.91 -18.49
CA THR A 72 2.58 -19.79 -18.76
C THR A 72 3.79 -19.41 -17.92
N ASP A 73 4.07 -18.10 -17.83
CA ASP A 73 5.29 -17.60 -17.21
C ASP A 73 5.05 -16.29 -16.47
N ILE A 74 5.79 -16.11 -15.38
CA ILE A 74 5.93 -14.84 -14.68
C ILE A 74 7.41 -14.48 -14.71
N ILE A 75 7.74 -13.27 -15.18
CA ILE A 75 9.11 -12.80 -15.34
C ILE A 75 9.42 -11.63 -14.40
N ASP A 76 10.63 -11.06 -14.52
CA ASP A 76 11.09 -9.87 -13.80
C ASP A 76 11.25 -10.06 -12.28
N TRP A 77 11.72 -11.23 -11.89
CA TRP A 77 12.06 -11.58 -10.50
C TRP A 77 13.30 -10.87 -9.95
N GLN A 78 13.97 -10.03 -10.75
CA GLN A 78 15.33 -9.51 -10.50
C GLN A 78 15.46 -8.44 -9.40
N ASN A 79 14.40 -8.15 -8.65
CA ASN A 79 14.43 -7.29 -7.45
C ASN A 79 13.56 -7.85 -6.33
N ILE A 80 13.39 -9.16 -6.29
CA ILE A 80 12.56 -9.80 -5.28
C ILE A 80 13.24 -9.85 -3.91
N THR A 81 12.44 -9.69 -2.86
CA THR A 81 12.88 -9.79 -1.47
C THR A 81 12.18 -10.95 -0.80
N VAL A 82 12.90 -11.65 0.08
CA VAL A 82 12.30 -12.54 1.07
C VAL A 82 12.17 -11.74 2.36
N ALA A 83 10.94 -11.45 2.76
CA ALA A 83 10.63 -10.68 3.95
C ALA A 83 9.31 -11.19 4.56
N PRO A 84 9.00 -10.83 5.82
CA PRO A 84 7.67 -11.03 6.39
C PRO A 84 6.54 -10.72 5.39
N LEU A 85 5.57 -11.62 5.23
CA LEU A 85 4.44 -11.41 4.30
C LEU A 85 3.72 -10.09 4.60
N LEU A 86 3.57 -9.74 5.87
CA LEU A 86 2.93 -8.51 6.31
C LEU A 86 3.60 -7.24 5.75
N LEU A 87 4.93 -7.26 5.58
CA LEU A 87 5.69 -6.18 4.94
C LEU A 87 5.51 -6.14 3.42
N GLN A 88 4.96 -7.16 2.79
CA GLN A 88 4.91 -7.27 1.33
C GLN A 88 3.49 -7.32 0.77
N ALA A 89 2.52 -7.74 1.59
CA ALA A 89 1.14 -7.93 1.23
C ALA A 89 0.51 -6.64 0.69
N LYS A 90 0.04 -6.72 -0.56
CA LYS A 90 -0.70 -5.68 -1.26
C LYS A 90 -1.50 -6.30 -2.40
N ILE A 91 -2.50 -5.57 -2.89
CA ILE A 91 -3.16 -5.87 -4.15
C ILE A 91 -2.15 -5.62 -5.29
N PRO A 92 -1.88 -6.59 -6.20
CA PRO A 92 -0.89 -6.44 -7.26
C PRO A 92 -1.30 -5.36 -8.26
N ARG A 93 -0.32 -4.76 -8.94
CA ARG A 93 -0.56 -3.60 -9.82
C ARG A 93 -1.49 -3.93 -10.99
N MET A 94 -1.49 -5.18 -11.48
CA MET A 94 -2.41 -5.63 -12.52
C MET A 94 -3.90 -5.51 -12.14
N ALA A 95 -4.23 -5.69 -10.85
CA ALA A 95 -5.59 -5.67 -10.35
C ALA A 95 -5.94 -4.40 -9.56
N ARG A 96 -4.95 -3.53 -9.32
CA ARG A 96 -5.13 -2.36 -8.45
C ARG A 96 -5.84 -1.23 -9.19
N HIS A 97 -6.89 -0.71 -8.59
CA HIS A 97 -7.56 0.51 -9.03
C HIS A 97 -6.64 1.74 -8.84
N ILE A 98 -6.84 2.76 -9.66
CA ILE A 98 -6.00 3.96 -9.64
C ILE A 98 -6.16 4.79 -8.37
N SER A 99 -7.34 4.70 -7.74
CA SER A 99 -7.69 5.41 -6.51
C SER A 99 -7.82 4.41 -5.36
N PRO A 100 -7.56 4.82 -4.11
CA PRO A 100 -7.86 4.00 -2.94
C PRO A 100 -9.33 3.57 -2.96
N LEU A 101 -9.57 2.30 -2.65
CA LEU A 101 -10.90 1.75 -2.44
C LEU A 101 -10.95 1.20 -1.01
N PRO A 102 -12.09 1.34 -0.31
CA PRO A 102 -12.26 0.72 1.00
C PRO A 102 -12.09 -0.79 0.84
N LEU A 103 -11.41 -1.45 1.78
CA LEU A 103 -11.36 -2.91 1.82
C LEU A 103 -12.69 -3.50 2.31
N GLY A 104 -12.90 -4.78 2.07
CA GLY A 104 -14.09 -5.53 2.46
C GLY A 104 -15.23 -5.50 1.43
N TRP A 105 -16.42 -5.87 1.90
CA TRP A 105 -17.62 -6.15 1.09
C TRP A 105 -18.36 -4.89 0.64
N VAL A 106 -17.63 -3.94 0.06
CA VAL A 106 -18.19 -2.72 -0.53
C VAL A 106 -18.05 -2.82 -2.05
N MET A 107 -19.18 -2.96 -2.74
CA MET A 107 -19.19 -2.98 -4.20
C MET A 107 -19.09 -1.54 -4.74
N PRO A 108 -18.27 -1.30 -5.78
CA PRO A 108 -18.23 0.01 -6.41
C PRO A 108 -19.56 0.27 -7.10
N GLU A 109 -19.93 1.54 -7.16
CA GLU A 109 -21.09 2.03 -7.89
C GLU A 109 -20.62 2.97 -9.01
N LYS A 110 -21.47 3.15 -10.01
CA LYS A 110 -21.25 4.19 -11.02
C LYS A 110 -21.40 5.58 -10.37
N PRO A 111 -20.71 6.60 -10.90
CA PRO A 111 -20.81 7.94 -10.35
C PRO A 111 -22.23 8.49 -10.46
N GLU A 112 -22.60 9.35 -9.52
CA GLU A 112 -23.89 10.04 -9.53
C GLU A 112 -24.04 10.86 -10.82
N GLY A 113 -25.24 10.85 -11.40
CA GLY A 113 -25.51 11.55 -12.65
C GLY A 113 -24.87 10.90 -13.89
N TYR A 114 -24.38 9.65 -13.82
CA TYR A 114 -23.82 8.94 -14.97
C TYR A 114 -24.68 9.07 -16.23
N GLU A 115 -26.00 9.01 -16.12
CA GLU A 115 -26.89 9.11 -17.28
C GLU A 115 -26.81 10.42 -18.04
N THR A 116 -26.47 11.52 -17.36
CA THR A 116 -26.36 12.86 -17.96
C THR A 116 -24.97 13.16 -18.53
N PHE A 117 -24.00 12.25 -18.35
CA PHE A 117 -22.64 12.44 -18.84
C PHE A 117 -22.55 12.45 -20.36
N SER A 118 -21.56 13.18 -20.87
CA SER A 118 -21.16 13.06 -22.28
C SER A 118 -20.68 11.64 -22.58
N GLN A 119 -20.73 11.21 -23.84
CA GLN A 119 -20.27 9.87 -24.22
C GLN A 119 -18.81 9.60 -23.82
N LYS A 120 -17.95 10.63 -23.90
CA LYS A 120 -16.55 10.55 -23.49
C LYS A 120 -16.41 10.33 -21.99
N ASP A 121 -17.22 11.04 -21.20
CA ASP A 121 -17.18 10.93 -19.74
C ASP A 121 -17.82 9.63 -19.26
N LYS A 122 -18.86 9.13 -19.94
CA LYS A 122 -19.41 7.78 -19.74
C LYS A 122 -18.34 6.71 -19.95
N LEU A 123 -17.62 6.75 -21.07
CA LEU A 123 -16.53 5.80 -21.35
C LEU A 123 -15.43 5.85 -20.28
N ARG A 124 -15.10 7.06 -19.77
CA ARG A 124 -14.13 7.21 -18.68
C ARG A 124 -14.65 6.62 -17.38
N ALA A 125 -15.91 6.90 -17.03
CA ALA A 125 -16.56 6.38 -15.84
C ALA A 125 -16.66 4.85 -15.87
N ASP A 126 -17.02 4.27 -17.01
CA ASP A 126 -17.09 2.81 -17.19
C ASP A 126 -15.73 2.14 -16.99
N LYS A 127 -14.64 2.70 -17.56
CA LYS A 127 -13.28 2.17 -17.33
C LYS A 127 -12.86 2.22 -15.86
N LEU A 128 -13.22 3.29 -15.15
CA LEU A 128 -12.92 3.41 -13.72
C LEU A 128 -13.73 2.40 -12.90
N TYR A 129 -15.00 2.24 -13.24
CA TYR A 129 -15.90 1.28 -12.63
C TYR A 129 -15.41 -0.17 -12.84
N GLU A 130 -15.05 -0.55 -14.06
CA GLU A 130 -14.46 -1.85 -14.40
C GLU A 130 -13.16 -2.12 -13.65
N SER A 131 -12.28 -1.11 -13.56
CA SER A 131 -11.05 -1.20 -12.78
C SER A 131 -11.30 -1.40 -11.28
N ALA A 132 -12.31 -0.74 -10.71
CA ALA A 132 -12.70 -0.92 -9.32
C ALA A 132 -13.29 -2.32 -9.07
N LEU A 133 -14.13 -2.81 -10.00
CA LEU A 133 -14.66 -4.17 -9.98
C LEU A 133 -13.54 -5.22 -10.06
N CYS A 134 -12.54 -5.02 -10.92
CA CYS A 134 -11.39 -5.90 -11.03
C CYS A 134 -10.64 -6.03 -9.70
N GLN A 135 -10.36 -4.91 -9.03
CA GLN A 135 -9.74 -4.93 -7.70
C GLN A 135 -10.58 -5.70 -6.68
N LYS A 136 -11.90 -5.48 -6.67
CA LYS A 136 -12.81 -6.14 -5.74
C LYS A 136 -12.94 -7.63 -6.00
N TYR A 137 -12.97 -8.03 -7.26
CA TYR A 137 -12.93 -9.42 -7.65
C TYR A 137 -11.64 -10.10 -7.16
N TYR A 138 -10.48 -9.46 -7.37
CA TYR A 138 -9.20 -9.94 -6.86
C TYR A 138 -9.22 -10.11 -5.34
N GLU A 139 -9.77 -9.13 -4.61
CA GLU A 139 -9.91 -9.18 -3.16
C GLU A 139 -10.74 -10.39 -2.69
N VAL A 140 -11.92 -10.60 -3.30
CA VAL A 140 -12.79 -11.75 -2.99
C VAL A 140 -12.12 -13.08 -3.30
N CYS A 141 -11.48 -13.20 -4.46
CA CYS A 141 -10.72 -14.40 -4.82
C CYS A 141 -9.57 -14.65 -3.84
N THR A 142 -8.86 -13.59 -3.42
CA THR A 142 -7.78 -13.69 -2.45
C THR A 142 -8.29 -14.17 -1.10
N ALA A 143 -9.40 -13.60 -0.59
CA ALA A 143 -10.01 -14.03 0.66
C ALA A 143 -10.40 -15.52 0.65
N LYS A 144 -10.89 -16.01 -0.50
CA LYS A 144 -11.31 -17.42 -0.66
C LYS A 144 -10.14 -18.39 -0.89
N MET A 145 -9.21 -18.03 -1.76
CA MET A 145 -8.17 -18.95 -2.27
C MET A 145 -6.83 -18.81 -1.53
N ASN A 146 -6.57 -17.65 -0.93
CA ASN A 146 -5.36 -17.35 -0.17
C ASN A 146 -5.70 -16.50 1.08
N PRO A 147 -6.40 -17.09 2.07
CA PRO A 147 -6.86 -16.36 3.25
C PRO A 147 -5.71 -15.75 4.05
N ARG A 148 -4.51 -16.36 3.99
CA ARG A 148 -3.29 -15.83 4.61
C ARG A 148 -2.84 -14.51 4.00
N HIS A 149 -2.86 -14.40 2.67
CA HIS A 149 -2.57 -13.14 1.98
C HIS A 149 -3.64 -12.08 2.27
N TYR A 150 -4.92 -12.47 2.26
CA TYR A 150 -6.00 -11.56 2.60
C TYR A 150 -5.89 -11.02 4.03
N ALA A 151 -5.61 -11.88 5.01
CA ALA A 151 -5.39 -11.46 6.40
C ALA A 151 -4.25 -10.44 6.52
N ALA A 152 -3.15 -10.62 5.78
CA ALA A 152 -2.05 -9.65 5.75
C ALA A 152 -2.44 -8.30 5.10
N ILE A 153 -3.30 -8.31 4.06
CA ILE A 153 -3.84 -7.07 3.48
C ILE A 153 -4.74 -6.35 4.49
N ILE A 154 -5.67 -7.07 5.13
CA ILE A 154 -6.60 -6.50 6.11
C ILE A 154 -5.85 -5.96 7.33
N HIS A 155 -4.85 -6.68 7.85
CA HIS A 155 -4.05 -6.21 8.98
C HIS A 155 -3.43 -4.84 8.69
N ASN A 156 -2.88 -4.64 7.48
CA ASN A 156 -2.25 -3.38 7.07
C ASN A 156 -3.22 -2.18 6.97
N ASP A 157 -4.54 -2.44 7.01
CA ASP A 157 -5.60 -1.42 7.04
C ASP A 157 -6.12 -1.15 8.46
N THR A 158 -5.51 -1.78 9.48
CA THR A 158 -5.86 -1.61 10.90
C THR A 158 -4.71 -0.98 11.69
N TRP A 159 -5.02 -0.44 12.88
CA TRP A 159 -4.04 0.08 13.84
C TRP A 159 -3.48 -0.99 14.78
N LYS A 160 -3.48 -2.26 14.34
CA LYS A 160 -2.93 -3.37 15.13
C LYS A 160 -1.43 -3.50 14.94
N SER A 161 -0.71 -3.67 16.05
CA SER A 161 0.72 -3.94 16.03
C SER A 161 1.01 -5.31 15.38
N PRO A 162 2.08 -5.45 14.58
CA PRO A 162 3.04 -4.40 14.22
C PRO A 162 2.49 -3.45 13.14
N LEU A 163 2.75 -2.14 13.29
CA LEU A 163 2.37 -1.13 12.31
C LEU A 163 3.36 -1.05 11.16
N ILE A 164 2.89 -1.38 9.96
CA ILE A 164 3.75 -1.57 8.80
C ILE A 164 4.17 -0.25 8.14
N LEU A 165 3.30 0.76 8.12
CA LEU A 165 3.59 1.99 7.38
C LEU A 165 4.78 2.77 7.98
N PRO A 166 4.87 3.02 9.30
CA PRO A 166 6.04 3.67 9.90
C PRO A 166 7.33 2.86 9.71
N LEU A 167 7.26 1.53 9.84
CA LEU A 167 8.41 0.63 9.64
C LEU A 167 8.98 0.74 8.20
N LYS A 168 8.09 0.83 7.21
CA LYS A 168 8.47 0.97 5.80
C LYS A 168 8.94 2.37 5.46
N SER A 169 8.23 3.39 5.95
CA SER A 169 8.43 4.78 5.53
C SER A 169 9.74 5.34 6.05
N ILE A 170 10.20 4.93 7.23
CA ILE A 170 11.45 5.45 7.80
C ILE A 170 12.68 4.97 7.02
N SER A 171 12.62 3.76 6.48
CA SER A 171 13.70 3.11 5.76
C SER A 171 13.82 3.69 4.34
N GLY A 172 14.83 4.52 4.11
CA GLY A 172 15.13 5.06 2.79
C GLY A 172 14.39 6.36 2.43
N ALA A 173 13.56 6.90 3.33
CA ALA A 173 12.80 8.15 3.11
C ALA A 173 13.67 9.32 2.64
N TRP A 174 14.90 9.44 3.19
CA TRP A 174 15.85 10.46 2.75
C TRP A 174 16.28 10.27 1.30
N SER A 175 16.74 9.06 0.95
CA SER A 175 17.20 8.73 -0.40
C SER A 175 16.08 8.77 -1.44
N SER A 176 14.86 8.41 -1.06
CA SER A 176 13.68 8.39 -1.93
C SER A 176 12.95 9.73 -2.01
N ARG A 177 13.37 10.73 -1.21
CA ARG A 177 12.69 12.03 -1.07
C ARG A 177 11.22 11.88 -0.65
N GLU A 178 11.00 10.98 0.32
CA GLU A 178 9.71 10.65 0.91
C GLU A 178 9.67 10.97 2.43
N VAL A 179 10.45 11.94 2.91
CA VAL A 179 10.45 12.34 4.33
C VAL A 179 9.05 12.78 4.79
N PHE A 180 8.28 13.43 3.92
CA PHE A 180 6.85 13.67 4.15
C PHE A 180 6.06 12.40 4.51
N ARG A 181 6.28 11.27 3.82
CA ARG A 181 5.58 10.02 4.11
C ARG A 181 5.95 9.49 5.49
N SER A 182 7.21 9.60 5.89
CA SER A 182 7.64 9.26 7.25
C SER A 182 6.93 10.14 8.28
N ARG A 183 6.89 11.46 8.07
CA ARG A 183 6.19 12.41 8.94
C ARG A 183 4.71 12.07 9.05
N SER A 184 4.02 11.91 7.92
CA SER A 184 2.59 11.54 7.88
C SER A 184 2.34 10.25 8.66
N SER A 185 3.16 9.22 8.45
CA SER A 185 2.98 7.94 9.14
C SER A 185 3.19 8.05 10.66
N LEU A 186 4.08 8.93 11.12
CA LEU A 186 4.24 9.19 12.56
C LEU A 186 3.08 10.00 13.12
N THR A 187 2.57 11.00 12.39
CA THR A 187 1.39 11.76 12.78
C THR A 187 0.16 10.86 12.93
N GLU A 188 -0.06 9.94 11.97
CA GLU A 188 -1.19 9.01 12.06
C GLU A 188 -1.09 8.07 13.27
N VAL A 189 0.14 7.69 13.68
CA VAL A 189 0.36 6.92 14.92
C VAL A 189 -0.03 7.74 16.14
N VAL A 190 0.29 9.03 16.18
CA VAL A 190 -0.11 9.92 17.28
C VAL A 190 -1.64 10.05 17.33
N ASP A 191 -2.27 10.24 16.17
CA ASP A 191 -3.72 10.41 16.06
C ASP A 191 -4.49 9.18 16.56
N HIS A 192 -3.93 7.97 16.39
CA HIS A 192 -4.53 6.71 16.81
C HIS A 192 -3.86 6.10 18.05
N TRP A 193 -3.02 6.87 18.76
CA TRP A 193 -2.24 6.35 19.88
C TRP A 193 -3.12 5.74 20.99
N ALA A 194 -4.26 6.38 21.29
CA ALA A 194 -5.20 5.90 22.29
C ALA A 194 -5.86 4.56 21.94
N GLU A 195 -5.99 4.23 20.64
CA GLU A 195 -6.51 2.93 20.18
C GLU A 195 -5.45 1.82 20.33
N MET A 196 -4.18 2.19 20.18
CA MET A 196 -3.05 1.27 20.24
C MET A 196 -2.57 1.01 21.66
N GLN A 197 -2.51 2.05 22.48
CA GLN A 197 -1.92 2.06 23.82
C GLN A 197 -2.79 2.90 24.77
N PRO A 198 -3.99 2.44 25.17
CA PRO A 198 -4.92 3.22 25.98
C PRO A 198 -4.38 3.62 27.35
N ALA A 199 -3.34 2.92 27.83
CA ALA A 199 -2.78 3.06 29.18
C ALA A 199 -1.44 3.83 29.23
N ALA A 200 -0.95 4.36 28.11
CA ALA A 200 0.31 5.08 28.05
C ALA A 200 0.16 6.41 27.29
N ASP A 201 0.89 7.45 27.70
CA ASP A 201 0.95 8.71 26.96
C ASP A 201 1.80 8.56 25.70
N CYS A 202 1.49 9.34 24.66
CA CYS A 202 2.28 9.39 23.44
C CYS A 202 3.67 10.01 23.71
N LEU A 203 4.72 9.37 23.22
CA LEU A 203 6.12 9.73 23.50
C LEU A 203 6.73 10.76 22.54
N ILE A 204 5.94 11.25 21.58
CA ILE A 204 6.35 12.14 20.49
C ILE A 204 5.33 13.22 20.18
#